data_AF-A0A3S4UNX3-F1
#
_entry.id   AF-A0A3S4UNX3-F1
#
_cell.length_a   1.000
_cell.length_b   1.000
_cell.length_c   1.000
_cell.angle_alpha   90.00
_cell.angle_beta   90.00
_cell.angle_gamma   90.00
#
_symmetry.space_group_name_H-M   'P 1'
#
loop_
_entity.id
_entity.type
_entity.pdbx_description
1 polymer ?
#
loop_
_entity_poly.entity_id
_entity_poly.type
_entity_poly.pdbx_seq_one_letter_code
_entity_poly.pdbx_strand_id
1 'polypeptide(L)'
;MNYTGKTALLKGRANYLCLERLERLITQGVLGDKSVLKDLVKVRQWSISSKTGDLTECTDLAEDSPILSQLTSTAENCLGSDCPNYTDCYVALARKKALNADIVVINHHLFFADMAVKENGFGELIPQAENIIFDEAHQLPDIASQYFGQAVSSRQFLIFVKILILCTTRN
;
A
#
# COMPACT_ATOMS: atom_id res chain seq x y z
N MET A 1 -0.99 27.02 20.23
CA MET A 1 0.07 26.38 19.40
C MET A 1 -0.28 26.62 17.94
N ASN A 2 0.34 27.61 17.29
CA ASN A 2 0.09 27.92 15.88
C ASN A 2 1.33 27.53 15.06
N TYR A 3 1.43 26.25 14.70
CA TYR A 3 2.38 25.82 13.70
C TYR A 3 1.84 26.22 12.31
N THR A 4 2.64 26.92 11.52
CA THR A 4 2.25 27.45 10.20
C THR A 4 2.89 26.70 9.03
N GLY A 5 3.68 25.66 9.30
CA GLY A 5 4.29 24.84 8.25
C GLY A 5 3.30 23.89 7.58
N LYS A 6 3.70 23.36 6.43
CA LYS A 6 2.91 22.42 5.63
C LYS A 6 3.01 21.03 6.22
N THR A 7 1.86 20.40 6.42
CA THR A 7 1.79 19.00 6.87
C THR A 7 1.20 18.10 5.78
N ALA A 8 1.67 16.85 5.73
CA ALA A 8 1.14 15.83 4.84
C ALA A 8 0.96 14.50 5.57
N LEU A 9 -0.10 13.77 5.20
CA LEU A 9 -0.31 12.39 5.60
C LEU A 9 0.02 11.50 4.39
N LEU A 10 0.90 10.53 4.58
CA LEU A 10 1.30 9.59 3.54
C LEU A 10 1.11 8.16 4.05
N LYS A 11 0.18 7.43 3.42
CA LYS A 11 -0.13 6.03 3.73
C LYS A 11 0.45 5.10 2.65
N GLY A 12 0.39 3.80 2.90
CA GLY A 12 0.69 2.80 1.86
C GLY A 12 -0.35 2.82 0.74
N ARG A 13 0.07 2.46 -0.49
CA ARG A 13 -0.80 2.42 -1.70
C ARG A 13 -2.10 1.62 -1.54
N ALA A 14 -2.11 0.61 -0.66
CA ALA A 14 -3.29 -0.17 -0.34
C ALA A 14 -4.41 0.63 0.37
N ASN A 15 -4.11 1.85 0.84
CA ASN A 15 -5.08 2.74 1.46
C ASN A 15 -5.72 3.70 0.44
N TYR A 16 -5.21 3.74 -0.79
CA TYR A 16 -5.69 4.67 -1.81
C TYR A 16 -6.44 3.92 -2.92
N LEU A 17 -7.53 4.52 -3.37
CA LEU A 17 -8.27 4.07 -4.55
C LEU A 17 -7.38 4.17 -5.80
N CYS A 18 -7.34 3.12 -6.61
CA CYS A 18 -6.73 3.14 -7.93
C CYS A 18 -7.79 3.44 -8.99
N LEU A 19 -7.71 4.63 -9.60
CA LEU A 19 -8.66 5.07 -10.64
C LEU A 19 -8.68 4.12 -11.85
N GLU A 20 -7.52 3.69 -12.32
CA GLU A 20 -7.39 2.75 -13.44
C GLU A 20 -8.13 1.44 -13.15
N ARG A 21 -7.94 0.89 -11.94
CA ARG A 21 -8.59 -0.38 -11.58
C ARG A 21 -10.09 -0.22 -11.41
N LEU A 22 -10.53 0.91 -10.85
CA LEU A 22 -11.95 1.24 -10.76
C LEU A 22 -12.59 1.29 -12.15
N GLU A 23 -11.99 2.02 -13.09
CA GLU A 23 -12.46 2.11 -14.49
C GLU A 23 -12.46 0.75 -15.18
N ARG A 24 -11.39 -0.04 -15.01
CA ARG A 24 -11.28 -1.39 -15.56
C ARG A 24 -12.37 -2.30 -15.01
N LEU A 25 -12.62 -2.26 -13.69
CA LEU A 25 -13.64 -3.08 -13.04
C LEU A 25 -15.05 -2.68 -13.48
N ILE A 26 -15.31 -1.38 -13.70
CA ILE A 26 -16.59 -0.89 -14.25
C ILE A 26 -16.77 -1.37 -15.69
N THR A 27 -15.71 -1.33 -16.50
CA THR A 27 -15.77 -1.65 -17.94
C THR A 27 -15.88 -3.15 -18.20
N GLN A 28 -15.08 -3.95 -17.47
CA GLN A 28 -15.06 -5.41 -17.61
C GLN A 28 -16.22 -6.08 -16.86
N GLY A 29 -16.87 -5.35 -15.96
CA GLY A 29 -17.88 -5.87 -15.06
C GLY A 29 -17.26 -6.61 -13.87
N VAL A 30 -17.99 -6.62 -12.76
CA VAL A 30 -17.61 -7.41 -11.58
C VAL A 30 -18.11 -8.83 -11.79
N LEU A 31 -17.19 -9.80 -11.82
CA LEU A 31 -17.51 -11.21 -11.66
C LEU A 31 -17.70 -11.47 -10.15
N GLY A 32 -18.94 -11.64 -9.69
CA GLY A 32 -19.19 -11.94 -8.28
C GLY A 32 -20.64 -11.73 -7.82
N ASP A 33 -20.83 -11.85 -6.50
CA ASP A 33 -22.11 -11.72 -5.82
C ASP A 33 -22.69 -10.30 -5.88
N LYS A 34 -24.02 -10.19 -5.74
CA LYS A 34 -24.75 -8.91 -5.72
C LYS A 34 -24.24 -7.93 -4.65
N SER A 35 -23.62 -8.42 -3.58
CA SER A 35 -23.00 -7.59 -2.52
C SER A 35 -21.82 -6.78 -3.07
N VAL A 36 -20.95 -7.40 -3.87
CA VAL A 36 -19.77 -6.74 -4.46
C VAL A 36 -20.17 -5.62 -5.42
N LEU A 37 -21.24 -5.82 -6.19
CA LEU A 37 -21.80 -4.79 -7.07
C LEU A 37 -22.31 -3.57 -6.28
N LYS A 38 -22.96 -3.78 -5.14
CA LYS A 38 -23.42 -2.67 -4.28
C LYS A 38 -22.24 -1.87 -3.75
N ASP A 39 -21.20 -2.55 -3.31
CA ASP A 39 -19.99 -1.89 -2.79
C ASP A 39 -19.24 -1.13 -3.88
N LEU A 40 -19.19 -1.65 -5.11
CA LEU A 40 -18.65 -0.91 -6.26
C LEU A 40 -19.38 0.40 -6.50
N VAL A 41 -20.72 0.38 -6.46
CA VAL A 41 -21.54 1.58 -6.66
C VAL A 41 -21.24 2.63 -5.58
N LYS A 42 -21.12 2.22 -4.32
CA LYS A 42 -20.75 3.12 -3.21
C LYS A 42 -19.39 3.76 -3.43
N VAL A 43 -18.37 2.97 -3.76
CA VAL A 43 -17.02 3.50 -4.01
C VAL A 43 -17.02 4.47 -5.19
N ARG A 44 -17.71 4.11 -6.28
CA ARG A 44 -17.82 4.99 -7.46
C ARG A 44 -18.49 6.31 -7.12
N GLN A 45 -19.53 6.29 -6.29
CA GLN A 45 -20.22 7.51 -5.88
C GLN A 45 -19.34 8.38 -4.98
N TRP A 46 -18.67 7.76 -4.02
CA TRP A 46 -17.71 8.44 -3.14
C TRP A 46 -16.53 9.03 -3.90
N SER A 47 -15.99 8.32 -4.90
CA SER A 47 -14.81 8.74 -5.65
C SER A 47 -15.00 10.03 -6.44
N ILE A 48 -16.25 10.38 -6.79
CA ILE A 48 -16.58 11.63 -7.49
C ILE A 48 -16.34 12.86 -6.60
N SER A 49 -16.58 12.73 -5.29
CA SER A 49 -16.40 13.82 -4.32
C SER A 49 -15.08 13.75 -3.54
N SER A 50 -14.39 12.61 -3.59
CA SER A 50 -13.14 12.41 -2.86
C SER A 50 -12.01 13.25 -3.45
N LYS A 51 -11.25 13.91 -2.58
CA LYS A 51 -10.07 14.71 -2.97
C LYS A 51 -8.75 13.98 -2.74
N THR A 52 -8.73 13.07 -1.78
CA THR A 52 -7.52 12.35 -1.34
C THR A 52 -7.48 10.93 -1.89
N GLY A 53 -8.65 10.36 -2.23
CA GLY A 53 -8.78 8.96 -2.61
C GLY A 53 -8.44 7.99 -1.48
N ASP A 54 -8.39 8.46 -0.24
CA ASP A 54 -8.12 7.64 0.93
C ASP A 54 -9.36 6.81 1.27
N LEU A 55 -9.27 5.49 1.10
CA LEU A 55 -10.40 4.59 1.28
C LEU A 55 -10.93 4.57 2.71
N THR A 56 -10.14 5.00 3.71
CA THR A 56 -10.64 5.15 5.09
C THR A 56 -11.68 6.28 5.22
N GLU A 57 -11.72 7.21 4.26
CA GLU A 57 -12.75 8.26 4.22
C GLU A 57 -14.06 7.78 3.58
N CYS A 58 -14.10 6.56 3.01
CA CYS A 58 -15.28 5.99 2.39
C CYS A 58 -16.15 5.24 3.43
N THR A 59 -16.88 5.98 4.26
CA THR A 59 -17.64 5.42 5.41
C THR A 59 -18.77 4.45 5.03
N ASP A 60 -19.28 4.51 3.80
CA ASP A 60 -20.37 3.63 3.34
C ASP A 60 -19.88 2.21 2.98
N LEU A 61 -18.56 2.04 2.83
CA LEU A 61 -17.92 0.77 2.49
C LEU A 61 -17.43 0.08 3.78
N ALA A 62 -17.68 -1.22 3.89
CA ALA A 62 -17.11 -2.01 4.98
C ALA A 62 -15.59 -2.15 4.81
N GLU A 63 -14.84 -2.04 5.91
CA GLU A 63 -13.37 -2.10 5.90
C GLU A 63 -12.83 -3.46 5.44
N ASP A 64 -13.61 -4.53 5.60
CA ASP A 64 -13.29 -5.90 5.18
C ASP A 64 -13.90 -6.26 3.82
N SER A 65 -14.45 -5.29 3.09
CA SER A 65 -15.11 -5.57 1.81
C SER A 65 -14.12 -6.19 0.80
N PRO A 66 -14.47 -7.34 0.19
CA PRO A 66 -13.56 -8.07 -0.70
C PRO A 66 -13.18 -7.26 -1.95
N ILE A 67 -13.97 -6.24 -2.30
CA ILE A 67 -13.72 -5.38 -3.45
C ILE A 67 -12.50 -4.47 -3.27
N LEU A 68 -12.08 -4.17 -2.03
CA LEU A 68 -10.93 -3.30 -1.75
C LEU A 68 -9.65 -3.83 -2.41
N SER A 69 -9.45 -5.15 -2.37
CA SER A 69 -8.33 -5.83 -3.02
C SER A 69 -8.33 -5.69 -4.55
N GLN A 70 -9.49 -5.40 -5.15
CA GLN A 70 -9.68 -5.18 -6.58
C GLN A 70 -9.58 -3.69 -6.98
N LEU A 71 -9.67 -2.78 -6.01
CA LEU A 71 -9.71 -1.34 -6.22
C LEU A 71 -8.40 -0.63 -5.81
N THR A 72 -7.52 -1.28 -5.08
CA THR A 72 -6.21 -0.74 -4.63
C THR A 72 -5.07 -1.22 -5.52
N SER A 73 -3.81 -0.83 -5.32
CA SER A 73 -2.68 -1.41 -6.08
C SER A 73 -1.59 -1.92 -5.16
N THR A 74 -0.75 -2.84 -5.66
CA THR A 74 0.48 -3.31 -5.00
C THR A 74 1.69 -2.75 -5.75
N ALA A 75 2.91 -2.96 -5.23
CA ALA A 75 4.13 -2.49 -5.90
C ALA A 75 4.36 -3.18 -7.25
N GLU A 76 3.93 -4.42 -7.35
CA GLU A 76 4.16 -5.33 -8.48
C GLU A 76 3.15 -5.14 -9.61
N ASN A 77 1.93 -4.67 -9.29
CA ASN A 77 0.84 -4.57 -10.27
C ASN A 77 0.51 -3.13 -10.71
N CYS A 78 1.26 -2.15 -10.21
CA CYS A 78 1.05 -0.75 -10.52
C CYS A 78 1.87 -0.36 -11.75
N LEU A 79 1.23 0.31 -12.71
CA LEU A 79 1.87 0.80 -13.94
C LEU A 79 2.81 2.00 -13.71
N GLY A 80 2.81 2.59 -12.51
CA GLY A 80 3.68 3.73 -12.20
C GLY A 80 3.42 4.92 -13.13
N SER A 81 4.48 5.49 -13.69
CA SER A 81 4.43 6.62 -14.63
C SER A 81 3.70 6.32 -15.93
N ASP A 82 3.61 5.05 -16.32
CA ASP A 82 2.94 4.62 -17.55
C ASP A 82 1.42 4.47 -17.37
N CYS A 83 0.91 4.73 -16.16
CA CYS A 83 -0.52 4.68 -15.86
C CYS A 83 -1.29 5.80 -16.61
N PRO A 84 -2.38 5.48 -17.33
CA PRO A 84 -3.20 6.48 -18.01
C PRO A 84 -3.75 7.57 -17.09
N ASN A 85 -4.06 7.21 -15.84
CA ASN A 85 -4.57 8.13 -14.82
C ASN A 85 -3.46 8.67 -13.89
N TYR A 86 -2.19 8.67 -14.31
CA TYR A 86 -1.07 9.07 -13.44
C TYR A 86 -1.21 10.49 -12.89
N THR A 87 -1.68 11.44 -13.72
CA THR A 87 -1.88 12.85 -13.34
C THR A 87 -2.80 13.01 -12.14
N ASP A 88 -3.88 12.23 -12.09
CA ASP A 88 -4.90 12.26 -11.04
C ASP A 88 -4.71 11.13 -10.02
N CYS A 89 -3.55 10.44 -10.06
CA CYS A 89 -3.29 9.31 -9.19
C CYS A 89 -3.12 9.76 -7.74
N TYR A 90 -4.02 9.34 -6.87
CA TYR A 90 -4.00 9.67 -5.44
C TYR A 90 -2.68 9.35 -4.74
N VAL A 91 -2.05 8.20 -5.07
CA VAL A 91 -0.74 7.82 -4.52
C VAL A 91 0.35 8.79 -4.97
N ALA A 92 0.37 9.15 -6.26
CA ALA A 92 1.37 10.08 -6.81
C ALA A 92 1.18 11.50 -6.22
N LEU A 93 -0.06 11.95 -6.11
CA LEU A 93 -0.42 13.24 -5.51
C LEU A 93 -0.06 13.28 -4.01
N ALA A 94 -0.36 12.22 -3.26
CA ALA A 94 0.00 12.11 -1.84
C ALA A 94 1.53 12.15 -1.63
N ARG A 95 2.29 11.42 -2.45
CA ARG A 95 3.76 11.47 -2.43
C ARG A 95 4.29 12.86 -2.77
N LYS A 96 3.78 13.49 -3.82
CA LYS A 96 4.15 14.86 -4.18
C LYS A 96 3.84 15.84 -3.05
N LYS A 97 2.70 15.69 -2.38
CA LYS A 97 2.35 16.51 -1.20
C LYS A 97 3.32 16.28 -0.05
N ALA A 98 3.70 15.03 0.23
CA ALA A 98 4.66 14.67 1.26
C ALA A 98 6.06 15.24 0.98
N LEU A 99 6.54 15.18 -0.26
CA LEU A 99 7.83 15.77 -0.66
C LEU A 99 7.88 17.30 -0.48
N ASN A 100 6.74 17.98 -0.47
CA ASN A 100 6.64 19.43 -0.32
C ASN A 100 6.20 19.87 1.10
N ALA A 101 6.10 18.92 2.04
CA ALA A 101 5.66 19.19 3.40
C ALA A 101 6.85 19.31 4.36
N ASP A 102 6.70 20.16 5.36
CA ASP A 102 7.67 20.34 6.45
C ASP A 102 7.56 19.22 7.49
N ILE A 103 6.34 18.67 7.67
CA ILE A 103 6.06 17.50 8.52
C ILE A 103 5.26 16.48 7.73
N VAL A 104 5.77 15.25 7.67
CA VAL A 104 5.06 14.12 7.08
C VAL A 104 4.71 13.11 8.16
N VAL A 105 3.43 12.77 8.26
CA VAL A 105 2.93 11.69 9.10
C VAL A 105 2.78 10.44 8.23
N ILE A 106 3.38 9.35 8.67
CA ILE A 106 3.34 8.04 8.01
C ILE A 106 3.03 6.94 9.03
N ASN A 107 2.61 5.78 8.54
CA ASN A 107 2.53 4.58 9.38
C ASN A 107 3.92 3.90 9.45
N HIS A 108 4.25 3.28 10.59
CA HIS A 108 5.45 2.45 10.80
C HIS A 108 5.67 1.40 9.70
N HIS A 109 4.60 0.77 9.19
CA HIS A 109 4.71 -0.18 8.08
C HIS A 109 5.29 0.47 6.83
N LEU A 110 4.89 1.71 6.52
CA LEU A 110 5.42 2.43 5.36
C LEU A 110 6.89 2.83 5.57
N PHE A 111 7.24 3.25 6.79
CA PHE A 111 8.61 3.58 7.16
C PHE A 111 9.56 2.40 6.95
N PHE A 112 9.23 1.22 7.51
CA PHE A 112 10.07 0.04 7.37
C PHE A 112 10.07 -0.54 5.95
N ALA A 113 8.96 -0.44 5.23
CA ALA A 113 8.91 -0.81 3.81
C ALA A 113 9.85 0.06 2.96
N ASP A 114 9.86 1.38 3.16
CA ASP A 114 10.80 2.28 2.48
C ASP A 114 12.26 1.96 2.81
N MET A 115 12.55 1.69 4.08
CA MET A 115 13.90 1.34 4.53
C MET A 115 14.39 0.02 3.89
N ALA A 116 13.54 -1.01 3.81
CA ALA A 116 13.86 -2.28 3.16
C ALA A 116 14.06 -2.14 1.64
N VAL A 117 13.33 -1.24 0.98
CA VAL A 117 13.49 -0.97 -0.46
C VAL A 117 14.76 -0.17 -0.74
N LYS A 118 15.13 0.78 0.14
CA LYS A 118 16.38 1.55 0.05
C LYS A 118 17.63 0.67 0.09
N GLU A 119 17.65 -0.38 0.92
CA GLU A 119 18.74 -1.36 0.92
C GLU A 119 18.92 -2.06 -0.45
N ASN A 120 17.85 -2.16 -1.24
CA ASN A 120 17.85 -2.77 -2.57
C ASN A 120 18.07 -1.75 -3.71
N GLY A 121 18.27 -0.47 -3.42
CA GLY A 121 18.62 0.57 -4.40
C GLY A 121 17.48 1.07 -5.30
N PHE A 122 16.22 0.76 -4.98
CA PHE A 122 15.05 1.29 -5.69
C PHE A 122 14.46 2.51 -4.95
N GLY A 123 13.95 3.47 -5.73
CA GLY A 123 13.83 4.89 -5.34
C GLY A 123 13.10 5.24 -4.03
N GLU A 124 13.41 6.42 -3.51
CA GLU A 124 12.88 6.94 -2.25
C GLU A 124 11.36 7.17 -2.31
N LEU A 125 10.61 6.53 -1.40
CA LEU A 125 9.17 6.70 -1.26
C LEU A 125 8.83 7.83 -0.29
N ILE A 126 9.71 8.06 0.68
CA ILE A 126 9.56 9.01 1.78
C ILE A 126 10.70 10.04 1.70
N PRO A 127 10.39 11.36 1.82
CA PRO A 127 11.44 12.39 1.86
C PRO A 127 12.46 12.13 2.96
N GLN A 128 13.72 12.51 2.72
CA GLN A 128 14.73 12.50 3.76
C GLN A 128 14.33 13.48 4.88
N ALA A 129 14.37 13.00 6.12
CA ALA A 129 14.03 13.77 7.30
C ALA A 129 15.24 13.87 8.23
N GLU A 130 15.51 15.06 8.76
CA GLU A 130 16.56 15.28 9.76
C GLU A 130 16.19 14.68 11.12
N ASN A 131 14.89 14.68 11.43
CA ASN A 131 14.35 14.21 12.69
C ASN A 131 13.18 13.26 12.43
N ILE A 132 13.15 12.13 13.13
CA ILE A 132 12.09 11.14 13.06
C ILE A 132 11.52 10.95 14.46
N ILE A 133 10.21 11.11 14.60
CA ILE A 133 9.49 10.90 15.85
C ILE A 133 8.65 9.64 15.68
N PHE A 134 8.91 8.65 16.52
CA PHE A 134 8.09 7.45 16.59
C PHE A 134 7.10 7.59 17.75
N ASP A 135 5.83 7.64 17.39
CA ASP A 135 4.77 7.44 18.38
C ASP A 135 4.65 5.94 18.68
N GLU A 136 4.26 5.59 19.90
CA GLU A 136 4.13 4.19 20.33
C GLU A 136 5.34 3.30 19.96
N ALA A 137 6.54 3.83 20.19
CA ALA A 137 7.82 3.21 19.79
C ALA A 137 8.03 1.76 20.30
N HIS A 138 7.25 1.35 21.31
CA HIS A 138 7.24 -0.01 21.82
C HIS A 138 6.83 -1.05 20.76
N GLN A 139 6.08 -0.66 19.71
CA GLN A 139 5.65 -1.56 18.63
C GLN A 139 6.72 -1.76 17.54
N LEU A 140 7.77 -0.93 17.51
CA LEU A 140 8.76 -0.95 16.44
C LEU A 140 9.49 -2.30 16.30
N PRO A 141 9.91 -2.99 17.37
CA PRO A 141 10.62 -4.27 17.23
C PRO A 141 9.81 -5.34 16.50
N ASP A 142 8.51 -5.41 16.79
CA ASP A 142 7.61 -6.39 16.18
C ASP A 142 7.40 -6.10 14.69
N ILE A 143 7.16 -4.83 14.33
CA ILE A 143 6.96 -4.42 12.94
C ILE A 143 8.27 -4.57 12.16
N ALA A 144 9.41 -4.14 12.70
CA ALA A 144 10.72 -4.30 12.07
C ALA A 144 11.04 -5.78 11.79
N SER A 145 10.71 -6.67 12.73
CA SER A 145 10.92 -8.12 12.56
C SER A 145 10.14 -8.70 11.38
N GLN A 146 9.02 -8.09 10.97
CA GLN A 146 8.27 -8.54 9.79
C GLN A 146 8.95 -8.15 8.47
N TYR A 147 9.72 -7.06 8.44
CA TYR A 147 10.39 -6.57 7.23
C TYR A 147 11.83 -7.08 7.09
N PHE A 148 12.58 -7.16 8.21
CA PHE A 148 13.99 -7.56 8.21
C PHE A 148 14.18 -9.00 8.72
N GLY A 149 13.19 -9.58 9.37
CA GLY A 149 13.24 -10.96 9.82
C GLY A 149 12.97 -11.94 8.68
N GLN A 150 13.66 -13.08 8.71
CA GLN A 150 13.34 -14.21 7.86
C GLN A 150 12.54 -15.23 8.66
N ALA A 151 11.36 -15.60 8.16
CA ALA A 151 10.56 -16.66 8.75
C ALA A 151 10.57 -17.89 7.84
N VAL A 152 10.84 -19.06 8.42
CA VAL A 152 10.73 -20.34 7.73
C VAL A 152 9.62 -21.15 8.38
N SER A 153 8.54 -21.37 7.64
CA SER A 153 7.48 -22.26 8.08
C SER A 153 7.93 -23.72 8.04
N SER A 154 7.36 -24.57 8.90
CA SER A 154 7.64 -26.02 8.89
C SER A 154 7.38 -26.65 7.51
N ARG A 155 6.38 -26.14 6.78
CA ARG A 155 6.08 -26.57 5.40
C ARG A 155 7.21 -26.21 4.43
N GLN A 156 7.71 -24.98 4.45
CA GLN A 156 8.84 -24.55 3.62
C GLN A 156 10.09 -25.37 3.93
N PHE A 157 10.35 -25.63 5.22
CA PHE A 157 11.48 -26.46 5.64
C PHE A 157 11.36 -27.90 5.12
N LEU A 158 10.19 -28.53 5.24
CA LEU A 158 9.95 -29.87 4.71
C LEU A 158 10.10 -29.94 3.18
N ILE A 159 9.63 -28.93 2.45
CA ILE A 159 9.81 -28.83 1.00
C ILE A 159 11.30 -28.73 0.67
N PHE A 160 12.05 -27.88 1.38
CA PHE A 160 13.49 -27.71 1.19
C PHE A 160 14.26 -29.02 1.41
N VAL A 161 13.96 -29.75 2.49
CA VAL A 161 14.55 -31.07 2.78
C VAL A 161 14.25 -32.08 1.66
N LYS A 162 13.02 -32.12 1.14
CA LYS A 162 12.66 -32.99 0.01
C LYS A 162 13.46 -32.68 -1.25
N ILE A 163 13.65 -31.39 -1.57
CA ILE A 163 14.45 -30.96 -2.72
C ILE A 163 15.91 -31.41 -2.54
N LEU A 164 16.49 -31.23 -1.35
CA LEU A 164 17.84 -31.69 -1.03
C LEU A 164 18.03 -33.19 -1.24
N ILE A 165 17.09 -34.01 -0.78
CA ILE A 165 17.12 -35.47 -0.95
C ILE A 165 17.05 -35.85 -2.43
N LEU A 166 16.21 -35.18 -3.22
CA LEU A 166 16.08 -35.43 -4.65
C LEU A 166 17.36 -35.05 -5.43
N CYS A 167 18.07 -34.02 -4.99
CA CYS A 167 19.35 -33.63 -5.59
C CYS A 167 20.50 -34.58 -5.22
N THR A 168 20.50 -35.15 -4.01
CA THR A 168 21.55 -36.10 -3.58
C THR A 168 21.34 -37.53 -4.05
N THR A 169 20.11 -37.93 -4.37
CA THR A 169 19.79 -39.27 -4.89
C THR A 169 19.89 -39.39 -6.42
N ARG A 170 20.24 -38.29 -7.11
CA ARG A 170 20.44 -38.23 -8.57
C ARG A 170 21.92 -38.21 -9.01
N ASN A 171 22.85 -38.52 -8.10
CA ASN A 171 24.25 -38.85 -8.41
C ASN A 171 24.51 -40.34 -8.18
#